data_AF-A9ERK5-F1
#
_entry.id   AF-A9ERK5-F1
#
_cell.length_a   1.000
_cell.length_b   1.000
_cell.length_c   1.000
_cell.angle_alpha   90.00
_cell.angle_beta   90.00
_cell.angle_gamma   90.00
#
_symmetry.space_group_name_H-M   'P 1'
#
loop_
_entity.id
_entity.type
_entity.pdbx_description
1 polymer ?
#
loop_
_entity_poly.entity_id
_entity_poly.type
_entity_poly.pdbx_seq_one_letter_code
_entity_poly.pdbx_strand_id
1 'polypeptide(L)'
;MDYDRFVEEVQRRAGFEGRDQAERAIAVTARTFGERLLVEEAAAVAGRLPGPVAAAVRGATYQGDFDRDELFDRIARREGAPRGFGMEHAQAVCQVIGEALPEAERVRLQRHLPDWADLFAPRSAGAPPPRPAHAASPPETGQGSTLATGRPGSRHPVSEARPETAHAQSVARSDDPHTDTKLSSSPGLTQERLRETLADGRPGPEHPVSETQR
;
A
#
# COMPACT_ATOMS: atom_id res chain seq x y z
N MET A 1 11.63 20.50 20.85
CA MET A 1 10.62 19.51 20.41
C MET A 1 9.87 19.05 21.65
N ASP A 2 8.54 18.95 21.63
CA ASP A 2 7.77 18.34 22.73
C ASP A 2 7.77 16.80 22.64
N TYR A 3 7.20 16.12 23.64
CA TYR A 3 7.22 14.65 23.69
C TYR A 3 6.27 14.03 22.67
N ASP A 4 5.08 14.58 22.45
CA ASP A 4 4.11 14.04 21.50
C ASP A 4 4.68 14.02 20.08
N ARG A 5 5.25 15.15 19.63
CA ARG A 5 5.92 15.25 18.35
C ARG A 5 7.12 14.32 18.24
N PHE A 6 7.87 14.12 19.33
CA PHE A 6 8.99 13.18 19.35
C PHE A 6 8.51 11.76 19.08
N VAL A 7 7.44 11.33 19.76
CA VAL A 7 6.83 10.00 19.59
C VAL A 7 6.28 9.83 18.18
N GLU A 8 5.57 10.82 17.65
CA GLU A 8 5.05 10.80 16.27
C GLU A 8 6.16 10.67 15.22
N GLU A 9 7.27 11.41 15.38
CA GLU A 9 8.41 11.32 14.47
C GLU A 9 9.07 9.94 14.49
N VAL A 10 9.22 9.33 15.67
CA VAL A 10 9.76 7.97 15.81
C VAL A 10 8.80 6.95 15.22
N GLN A 11 7.50 7.05 15.54
CA GLN A 11 6.46 6.18 15.02
C GLN A 11 6.46 6.16 13.50
N ARG A 12 6.47 7.34 12.88
CA ARG A 12 6.49 7.49 11.42
C ARG A 12 7.77 6.93 10.79
N ARG A 13 8.92 6.99 11.46
CA ARG A 13 10.22 6.56 10.91
C ARG A 13 10.44 5.05 11.00
N ALA A 14 10.04 4.45 12.12
CA ALA A 14 10.18 3.01 12.37
C ALA A 14 8.95 2.20 11.95
N GLY A 15 7.93 2.85 11.36
CA GLY A 15 6.74 2.18 10.85
C GLY A 15 5.87 1.53 11.93
N PHE A 16 5.88 2.06 13.17
CA PHE A 16 5.10 1.48 14.26
C PHE A 16 3.59 1.68 14.04
N GLU A 17 2.83 0.60 14.21
CA GLU A 17 1.37 0.62 14.08
C GLU A 17 0.70 1.42 15.20
N GLY A 18 1.32 1.45 16.38
CA GLY A 18 0.77 2.07 17.58
C GLY A 18 1.78 2.91 18.34
N ARG A 19 1.26 3.93 19.01
CA ARG A 19 2.03 4.84 19.86
C ARG A 19 2.82 4.09 20.94
N ASP A 20 2.22 3.10 21.58
CA ASP A 20 2.86 2.31 22.64
C ASP A 20 4.12 1.57 22.16
N GLN A 21 4.15 1.12 20.90
CA GLN A 21 5.34 0.47 20.33
C GLN A 21 6.47 1.49 20.19
N ALA A 22 6.16 2.69 19.70
CA ALA A 22 7.11 3.79 19.60
C ALA A 22 7.64 4.20 20.97
N GLU A 23 6.77 4.39 21.97
CA GLU A 23 7.17 4.77 23.32
C GLU A 23 8.08 3.73 23.98
N ARG A 24 7.79 2.42 23.79
CA ARG A 24 8.67 1.34 24.24
C ARG A 24 10.04 1.40 23.57
N ALA A 25 10.08 1.53 22.24
CA ALA A 25 11.34 1.61 21.50
C ALA A 25 12.17 2.84 21.89
N ILE A 26 11.50 3.98 22.13
CA ILE A 26 12.12 5.20 22.64
C ILE A 26 12.74 4.95 24.02
N ALA A 27 11.98 4.36 24.94
CA ALA A 27 12.47 4.11 26.30
C ALA A 27 13.67 3.15 26.31
N VAL A 28 13.60 2.06 25.55
CA VAL A 28 14.70 1.09 25.44
C VAL A 28 15.93 1.73 24.79
N THR A 29 15.75 2.42 23.67
CA THR A 29 16.88 3.04 22.95
C THR A 29 17.51 4.17 23.76
N ALA A 30 16.72 5.07 24.34
CA ALA A 30 17.22 6.19 25.14
C ALA A 30 17.97 5.71 26.40
N ARG A 31 17.47 4.67 27.07
CA ARG A 31 18.18 4.04 28.19
C ARG A 31 19.48 3.40 27.73
N THR A 32 19.45 2.64 26.63
CA THR A 32 20.66 1.98 26.10
C THR A 32 21.71 3.00 25.65
N PHE A 33 21.29 4.10 25.02
CA PHE A 33 22.17 5.22 24.70
C PHE A 33 22.80 5.83 25.97
N GLY A 34 22.01 6.06 27.01
CA GLY A 34 22.52 6.59 28.28
C GLY A 34 23.55 5.68 28.96
N GLU A 35 23.51 4.36 28.73
CA GLU A 35 24.50 3.42 29.28
C GLU A 35 25.91 3.62 28.72
N ARG A 36 26.05 4.30 27.57
CA ARG A 36 27.35 4.66 27.00
C ARG A 36 27.86 6.02 27.49
N LEU A 37 27.01 6.83 28.11
CA LEU A 37 27.37 8.19 28.53
C LEU A 37 27.85 8.22 29.98
N LEU A 38 28.86 9.03 30.25
CA LEU A 38 29.18 9.41 31.62
C LEU A 38 28.02 10.23 32.22
N VAL A 39 27.92 10.27 33.55
CA VAL A 39 26.81 10.92 34.27
C VAL A 39 26.61 12.38 33.82
N GLU A 40 27.71 13.14 33.69
CA GLU A 40 27.67 14.54 33.27
C GLU A 40 27.25 14.70 31.79
N GLU A 41 27.67 13.78 30.93
CA GLU A 41 27.31 13.78 29.51
C GLU A 41 25.82 13.44 29.33
N ALA A 42 25.34 12.42 30.06
CA ALA A 42 23.94 12.04 30.10
C ALA A 42 23.07 13.19 30.61
N ALA A 43 23.52 13.90 31.66
CA ALA A 43 22.82 15.07 32.18
C ALA A 43 22.76 16.23 31.17
N ALA A 44 23.87 16.53 30.49
CA ALA A 44 23.95 17.57 29.48
C ALA A 44 23.02 17.30 28.29
N VAL A 45 23.02 16.07 27.77
CA VAL A 45 22.14 15.66 26.66
C VAL A 45 20.69 15.67 27.09
N ALA A 46 20.37 15.06 28.25
CA ALA A 46 19.01 14.98 28.75
C ALA A 46 18.40 16.36 29.07
N GLY A 47 19.21 17.35 29.44
CA GLY A 47 18.75 18.73 29.67
C GLY A 47 18.11 19.40 28.45
N ARG A 48 18.26 18.81 27.26
CA ARG A 48 17.72 19.31 25.99
C ARG A 48 16.60 18.43 25.40
N LEU A 49 16.30 17.29 26.02
CA LEU A 49 15.33 16.33 25.51
C LEU A 49 13.96 16.45 26.21
N PRO A 50 12.87 15.96 25.59
CA PRO A 50 11.58 15.86 26.24
C PRO A 50 11.64 14.98 27.50
N GLY A 51 10.80 15.29 28.50
CA GLY A 51 10.86 14.72 29.86
C GLY A 51 11.06 13.19 29.95
N PRO A 52 10.21 12.37 29.31
CA PRO A 52 10.35 10.91 29.37
C PRO A 52 11.65 10.39 28.74
N VAL A 53 12.09 11.00 27.63
CA VAL A 53 13.35 10.64 26.96
C VAL A 53 14.54 11.05 27.83
N ALA A 54 14.52 12.27 28.36
CA ALA A 54 15.52 12.78 29.28
C ALA A 54 15.65 11.92 30.55
N ALA A 55 14.52 11.44 31.10
CA ALA A 55 14.49 10.55 32.25
C ALA A 55 15.10 9.18 31.92
N ALA A 56 14.83 8.62 30.74
CA ALA A 56 15.43 7.36 30.30
C ALA A 56 16.96 7.46 30.13
N VAL A 57 17.46 8.56 29.54
CA VAL A 57 18.90 8.81 29.39
C VAL A 57 19.59 8.99 30.75
N ARG A 58 19.06 9.86 31.63
CA ARG A 58 19.66 10.10 32.96
C ARG A 58 19.57 8.91 33.91
N GLY A 59 18.52 8.10 33.77
CA GLY A 59 18.29 6.92 34.61
C GLY A 59 19.17 5.72 34.22
N ALA A 60 19.93 5.82 33.14
CA ALA A 60 20.85 4.78 32.73
C ALA A 60 22.12 4.77 33.61
N THR A 61 22.59 3.58 33.96
CA THR A 61 23.88 3.41 34.64
C THR A 61 24.95 3.17 33.58
N TYR A 62 26.07 3.89 33.63
CA TYR A 62 27.18 3.68 32.70
C TYR A 62 27.64 2.20 32.71
N GLN A 63 27.73 1.60 31.52
CA GLN A 63 28.10 0.18 31.31
C GLN A 63 29.40 0.02 30.50
N GLY A 64 30.21 1.09 30.41
CA GLY A 64 31.40 1.08 29.56
C GLY A 64 31.11 1.50 28.12
N ASP A 65 32.19 1.57 27.35
CA ASP A 65 32.11 1.87 25.92
C ASP A 65 31.73 0.60 25.15
N PHE A 66 30.76 0.71 24.25
CA PHE A 66 30.34 -0.36 23.36
C PHE A 66 29.98 0.21 22.00
N ASP A 67 30.31 -0.52 20.93
CA ASP A 67 30.16 -0.04 19.57
C ASP A 67 28.69 0.02 19.11
N ARG A 68 28.49 0.39 17.84
CA ARG A 68 27.18 0.52 17.24
C ARG A 68 26.47 -0.84 17.08
N ASP A 69 27.21 -1.89 16.75
CA ASP A 69 26.61 -3.21 16.56
C ASP A 69 26.10 -3.76 17.90
N GLU A 70 26.84 -3.51 18.98
CA GLU A 70 26.41 -3.85 20.33
C GLU A 70 25.21 -3.00 20.78
N LEU A 71 25.12 -1.71 20.41
CA LEU A 71 23.91 -0.91 20.64
C LEU A 71 22.68 -1.59 20.03
N PHE A 72 22.77 -2.01 18.77
CA PHE A 72 21.67 -2.66 18.05
C PHE A 72 21.28 -3.98 18.69
N ASP A 73 22.27 -4.79 19.07
CA ASP A 73 22.03 -6.07 19.72
C ASP A 73 21.40 -5.90 21.12
N ARG A 74 21.83 -4.90 21.90
CA ARG A 74 21.24 -4.59 23.21
C ARG A 74 19.78 -4.18 23.09
N ILE A 75 19.45 -3.33 22.12
CA ILE A 75 18.07 -2.89 21.86
C ILE A 75 17.21 -4.07 21.42
N ALA A 76 17.66 -4.84 20.43
CA ALA A 76 16.96 -6.02 19.94
C ALA A 76 16.65 -7.02 21.06
N ARG A 77 17.66 -7.33 21.90
CA ARG A 77 17.48 -8.24 23.05
C ARG A 77 16.47 -7.71 24.08
N ARG A 78 16.48 -6.41 24.38
CA ARG A 78 15.59 -5.79 25.37
C ARG A 78 14.14 -5.71 24.89
N GLU A 79 13.94 -5.56 23.59
CA GLU A 79 12.62 -5.55 22.98
C GLU A 79 12.11 -6.96 22.64
N GLY A 80 12.96 -7.97 22.72
CA GLY A 80 12.62 -9.33 22.29
C GLY A 80 12.40 -9.43 20.78
N ALA A 81 13.08 -8.58 20.01
CA ALA A 81 12.90 -8.45 18.56
C ALA A 81 14.13 -8.97 17.78
N PRO A 82 13.97 -9.35 16.51
CA PRO A 82 15.09 -9.62 15.61
C PRO A 82 16.06 -8.43 15.52
N ARG A 83 17.35 -8.70 15.32
CA ARG A 83 18.41 -7.67 15.22
C ARG A 83 18.09 -6.54 14.24
N GLY A 84 17.47 -6.88 13.10
CA GLY A 84 17.09 -5.89 12.09
C GLY A 84 16.18 -4.79 12.63
N PHE A 85 15.20 -5.15 13.47
CA PHE A 85 14.33 -4.19 14.13
C PHE A 85 15.09 -3.37 15.18
N GLY A 86 15.98 -3.99 15.97
CA GLY A 86 16.82 -3.25 16.91
C GLY A 86 17.70 -2.20 16.23
N MET A 87 18.23 -2.52 15.04
CA MET A 87 18.96 -1.56 14.21
C MET A 87 18.06 -0.42 13.71
N GLU A 88 16.88 -0.74 13.17
CA GLU A 88 15.93 0.26 12.67
C GLU A 88 15.45 1.21 13.77
N HIS A 89 15.09 0.67 14.94
CA HIS A 89 14.62 1.45 16.08
C HIS A 89 15.73 2.34 16.63
N ALA A 90 16.96 1.82 16.74
CA ALA A 90 18.12 2.60 17.12
C ALA A 90 18.34 3.79 16.18
N GLN A 91 18.32 3.55 14.87
CA GLN A 91 18.50 4.60 13.86
C GLN A 91 17.39 5.65 13.94
N ALA A 92 16.12 5.22 13.98
CA ALA A 92 14.99 6.13 14.05
C ALA A 92 15.02 7.00 15.30
N VAL A 93 15.23 6.40 16.48
CA VAL A 93 15.23 7.13 17.75
C VAL A 93 16.46 8.03 17.89
N CYS A 94 17.67 7.55 17.59
CA CYS A 94 18.88 8.38 17.65
C CYS A 94 18.82 9.57 16.68
N GLN A 95 18.21 9.39 15.51
CA GLN A 95 18.04 10.50 14.58
C GLN A 95 17.10 11.57 15.14
N VAL A 96 15.98 11.16 15.74
CA VAL A 96 15.03 12.11 16.37
C VAL A 96 15.65 12.76 17.61
N ILE A 97 16.49 12.05 18.38
CA ILE A 97 17.33 12.65 19.44
C ILE A 97 18.22 13.74 18.84
N GLY A 98 18.92 13.45 17.74
CA GLY A 98 19.77 14.41 17.03
C GLY A 98 19.00 15.67 16.60
N GLU A 99 17.79 15.52 16.07
CA GLU A 99 16.94 16.63 15.66
C GLU A 99 16.31 17.41 16.83
N ALA A 100 16.09 16.76 17.96
CA ALA A 100 15.59 17.42 19.17
C ALA A 100 16.67 18.28 19.85
N LEU A 101 17.95 17.95 19.65
CA LEU A 101 19.08 18.70 20.20
C LEU A 101 19.35 20.00 19.44
N PRO A 102 19.71 21.10 20.14
CA PRO A 102 20.29 22.27 19.50
C PRO A 102 21.55 21.88 18.71
N GLU A 103 21.79 22.54 17.57
CA GLU A 103 22.91 22.21 16.67
C GLU A 103 24.26 22.10 17.37
N ALA A 104 24.59 23.07 18.23
CA ALA A 104 25.85 23.07 18.96
C ALA A 104 26.02 21.84 19.88
N GLU A 105 24.94 21.39 20.52
CA GLU A 105 24.95 20.22 21.40
C GLU A 105 25.03 18.92 20.59
N ARG A 106 24.30 18.85 19.48
CA ARG A 106 24.39 17.73 18.54
C ARG A 106 25.82 17.57 18.00
N VAL A 107 26.44 18.66 17.55
CA VAL A 107 27.84 18.63 17.04
C VAL A 107 28.81 18.22 18.15
N ARG A 108 28.61 18.68 19.39
CA ARG A 108 29.40 18.22 20.54
C ARG A 108 29.26 16.72 20.77
N LEU A 109 28.01 16.22 20.80
CA LEU A 109 27.72 14.79 20.96
C LEU A 109 28.37 13.95 19.85
N GLN A 110 28.24 14.37 18.58
CA GLN A 110 28.86 13.69 17.44
C GLN A 110 30.40 13.65 17.52
N ARG A 111 31.03 14.68 18.10
CA ARG A 111 32.48 14.69 18.34
C ARG A 111 32.91 13.75 19.47
N HIS A 112 32.05 13.58 20.49
CA HIS A 112 32.34 12.68 21.62
C HIS A 112 32.08 11.22 21.23
N LEU A 113 31.12 10.97 20.33
CA LEU A 113 30.75 9.65 19.84
C LEU A 113 30.95 9.58 18.31
N PRO A 114 32.20 9.60 17.82
CA PRO A 114 32.48 9.63 16.37
C PRO A 114 31.89 8.41 15.65
N ASP A 115 31.92 7.23 16.28
CA ASP A 115 31.39 5.99 15.71
C ASP A 115 29.86 5.99 15.55
N TRP A 116 29.16 6.92 16.22
CA TRP A 116 27.69 7.05 16.18
C TRP A 116 27.26 8.38 15.56
N ALA A 117 28.18 9.18 15.03
CA ALA A 117 27.90 10.55 14.63
C ALA A 117 26.78 10.68 13.58
N ASP A 118 26.75 9.74 12.63
CA ASP A 118 25.73 9.61 11.59
C ASP A 118 24.34 9.23 12.13
N LEU A 119 24.25 8.48 13.23
CA LEU A 119 22.96 8.16 13.88
C LEU A 119 22.24 9.41 14.36
N PHE A 120 22.99 10.46 14.74
CA PHE A 120 22.43 11.73 15.20
C PHE A 120 22.33 12.78 14.09
N ALA A 121 22.76 12.47 12.88
CA ALA A 121 22.70 13.42 11.78
C ALA A 121 21.22 13.69 11.43
N PRO A 122 20.78 14.97 11.39
CA PRO A 122 19.43 15.30 10.97
C PRO A 122 19.19 14.71 9.59
N ARG A 123 17.95 14.32 9.29
CA ARG A 123 17.63 13.90 7.94
C ARG A 123 17.89 15.09 7.02
N SER A 124 18.96 15.00 6.22
CA SER A 124 19.10 15.90 5.08
C SER A 124 17.88 15.61 4.22
N ALA A 125 17.01 16.60 4.05
CA ALA A 125 15.99 16.52 3.02
C ALA A 125 16.77 16.39 1.72
N GLY A 126 16.95 15.15 1.27
CA GLY A 126 17.66 14.87 0.03
C GLY A 126 17.06 15.78 -1.03
N ALA A 127 17.93 16.37 -1.86
CA ALA A 127 17.45 17.13 -3.00
C ALA A 127 16.33 16.30 -3.65
N PRO A 128 15.14 16.88 -3.91
CA PRO A 128 14.07 16.17 -4.57
C PRO A 128 14.70 15.44 -5.77
N PRO A 129 14.44 14.13 -5.96
CA PRO A 129 14.99 13.43 -7.11
C PRO A 129 14.71 14.32 -8.32
N PRO A 130 15.72 14.58 -9.19
CA PRO A 130 15.53 15.47 -10.31
C PRO A 130 14.25 15.03 -11.00
N ARG A 131 13.30 15.96 -11.18
CA ARG A 131 12.07 15.64 -11.92
C ARG A 131 12.53 14.97 -13.21
N PRO A 132 12.01 13.78 -13.56
CA PRO A 132 12.42 13.16 -14.81
C PRO A 132 12.24 14.21 -15.90
N ALA A 133 13.35 14.67 -16.45
CA ALA A 133 13.33 15.59 -17.55
C ALA A 133 12.80 14.74 -18.70
N HIS A 134 11.52 14.91 -19.03
CA HIS A 134 11.04 14.51 -20.34
C HIS A 134 11.93 15.29 -21.31
N ALA A 135 12.90 14.60 -21.92
CA ALA A 135 13.63 15.18 -23.04
C ALA A 135 12.57 15.76 -23.96
N ALA A 136 12.72 17.03 -24.34
CA ALA A 136 11.85 17.60 -25.36
C ALA A 136 11.82 16.58 -26.49
N SER A 137 10.62 16.13 -26.87
CA SER A 137 10.46 15.24 -28.00
C SER A 137 11.35 15.79 -29.11
N PRO A 138 12.22 14.97 -29.72
CA PRO A 138 12.98 15.41 -30.87
C PRO A 138 12.05 16.17 -31.81
N PRO A 139 12.47 17.31 -32.41
CA PRO A 139 11.61 18.00 -33.37
C PRO A 139 11.07 16.95 -34.32
N GLU A 140 9.75 16.86 -34.46
CA GLU A 140 9.10 15.83 -35.27
C GLU A 140 9.68 15.88 -36.68
N THR A 141 10.72 15.10 -36.95
CA THR A 141 11.19 14.83 -38.30
C THR A 141 10.23 13.83 -38.90
N GLY A 142 9.07 14.35 -39.27
CA GLY A 142 8.01 13.59 -39.88
C GLY A 142 6.69 14.34 -39.78
N GLN A 143 6.37 15.14 -40.80
CA GLN A 143 5.01 15.61 -41.05
C GLN A 143 4.00 14.46 -40.80
N GLY A 144 3.17 14.61 -39.76
CA GLY A 144 1.90 13.91 -39.62
C GLY A 144 1.94 12.44 -39.20
N SER A 145 2.71 12.06 -38.17
CA SER A 145 2.75 10.66 -37.69
C SER A 145 2.17 10.47 -36.28
N THR A 146 0.92 10.86 -36.06
CA THR A 146 0.13 10.29 -34.96
C THR A 146 -0.25 8.84 -35.30
N LEU A 147 -0.62 8.00 -34.32
CA LEU A 147 -1.17 6.65 -34.61
C LEU A 147 -2.42 6.70 -35.52
N ALA A 148 -3.10 7.85 -35.58
CA ALA A 148 -4.21 8.08 -36.48
C ALA A 148 -3.78 8.40 -37.93
N THR A 149 -2.53 8.80 -38.16
CA THR A 149 -2.06 9.33 -39.46
C THR A 149 -0.72 8.75 -39.97
N GLY A 150 -0.05 7.90 -39.20
CA GLY A 150 1.30 7.43 -39.55
C GLY A 150 1.33 6.28 -40.56
N ARG A 151 2.12 6.44 -41.63
CA ARG A 151 2.74 5.32 -42.36
C ARG A 151 4.23 5.61 -42.57
N PRO A 152 5.12 4.86 -41.92
CA PRO A 152 6.40 4.54 -42.53
C PRO A 152 6.61 3.01 -42.55
N GLY A 153 6.78 2.46 -43.76
CA GLY A 153 7.42 1.16 -43.97
C GLY A 153 6.52 -0.07 -44.15
N SER A 154 5.21 -0.03 -43.88
CA SER A 154 4.34 -1.19 -44.13
C SER A 154 3.75 -1.18 -45.54
N ARG A 155 3.91 -2.29 -46.28
CA ARG A 155 3.22 -2.50 -47.57
C ARG A 155 1.70 -2.65 -47.41
N HIS A 156 1.21 -2.81 -46.17
CA HIS A 156 -0.20 -2.91 -45.80
C HIS A 156 -0.43 -2.17 -44.46
N PRO A 157 -0.92 -0.93 -44.46
CA PRO A 157 -1.17 -0.16 -43.24
C PRO A 157 -2.51 -0.57 -42.62
N VAL A 158 -2.64 -0.40 -41.31
CA VAL A 158 -3.88 -0.72 -40.58
C VAL A 158 -5.07 0.10 -41.09
N SER A 159 -4.83 1.33 -41.57
CA SER A 159 -5.85 2.20 -42.15
C SER A 159 -6.46 1.67 -43.46
N GLU A 160 -5.74 0.81 -44.19
CA GLU A 160 -6.24 0.12 -45.40
C GLU A 160 -6.60 -1.34 -45.09
N ALA A 161 -6.37 -1.82 -43.87
CA ALA A 161 -6.78 -3.14 -43.46
C ALA A 161 -8.31 -3.19 -43.43
N ARG A 162 -8.87 -4.13 -44.17
CA ARG A 162 -10.27 -4.56 -44.03
C ARG A 162 -10.27 -5.91 -43.31
N PRO A 163 -9.95 -5.95 -42.00
CA PRO A 163 -10.05 -7.20 -41.28
C PRO A 163 -11.52 -7.64 -41.32
N GLU A 164 -11.76 -8.91 -41.61
CA GLU A 164 -13.07 -9.48 -41.37
C GLU A 164 -13.39 -9.28 -39.89
N THR A 165 -14.57 -8.75 -39.58
CA THR A 165 -14.98 -8.33 -38.23
C THR A 165 -15.09 -9.47 -37.22
N ALA A 166 -14.64 -10.67 -37.57
CA ALA A 166 -14.60 -11.83 -36.70
C ALA A 166 -13.81 -12.98 -37.36
N HIS A 167 -13.05 -13.74 -36.55
CA HIS A 167 -12.48 -15.03 -36.99
C HIS A 167 -13.59 -15.99 -37.47
N ALA A 168 -13.27 -16.96 -38.32
CA ALA A 168 -14.25 -17.89 -38.91
C ALA A 168 -15.10 -18.65 -37.88
N GLN A 169 -14.66 -18.69 -36.62
CA GLN A 169 -15.37 -19.35 -35.51
C GLN A 169 -15.89 -18.35 -34.45
N SER A 170 -15.90 -17.05 -34.75
CA SER A 170 -16.41 -16.03 -33.84
C SER A 170 -17.91 -15.88 -33.97
N VAL A 171 -18.61 -16.00 -32.84
CA VAL A 171 -20.05 -15.75 -32.68
C VAL A 171 -20.46 -14.31 -33.03
N ALA A 172 -19.52 -13.35 -32.98
CA ALA A 172 -19.79 -11.95 -33.35
C ALA A 172 -19.90 -11.71 -34.87
N ARG A 173 -19.71 -12.74 -35.69
CA ARG A 173 -19.83 -12.65 -37.16
C ARG A 173 -21.27 -12.82 -37.67
N SER A 174 -22.13 -13.41 -36.85
CA SER A 174 -23.52 -13.65 -37.19
C SER A 174 -24.39 -12.58 -36.54
N ASP A 175 -25.27 -11.96 -37.31
CA ASP A 175 -26.32 -11.06 -36.78
C ASP A 175 -27.35 -11.83 -35.93
N ASP A 176 -27.29 -13.17 -35.91
CA ASP A 176 -28.16 -14.04 -35.10
C ASP A 176 -27.41 -15.30 -34.58
N PRO A 177 -26.55 -15.14 -33.55
CA PRO A 177 -25.61 -16.18 -33.09
C PRO A 177 -26.27 -17.39 -32.42
N HIS A 178 -27.58 -17.38 -32.20
CA HIS A 178 -28.34 -18.48 -31.60
C HIS A 178 -29.37 -19.11 -32.54
N THR A 179 -29.24 -18.89 -33.85
CA THR A 179 -30.16 -19.46 -34.86
C THR A 179 -30.30 -20.98 -34.71
N ASP A 180 -29.20 -21.69 -34.46
CA ASP A 180 -29.20 -23.15 -34.30
C ASP A 180 -29.84 -23.63 -32.97
N THR A 181 -30.14 -22.70 -32.06
CA THR A 181 -30.87 -22.95 -30.80
C THR A 181 -32.30 -22.38 -30.85
N LYS A 182 -32.68 -21.65 -31.91
CA LYS A 182 -34.05 -21.14 -32.09
C LYS A 182 -34.98 -22.27 -32.54
N LEU A 183 -35.62 -22.92 -31.57
CA LEU A 183 -36.72 -23.87 -31.79
C LEU A 183 -38.05 -23.21 -32.24
N SER A 184 -38.06 -21.90 -32.52
CA SER A 184 -39.29 -21.18 -32.87
C SER A 184 -39.05 -20.17 -34.00
N SER A 185 -38.94 -20.67 -35.22
CA SER A 185 -39.35 -19.92 -36.40
C SER A 185 -40.10 -20.85 -37.34
N SER A 186 -41.35 -21.16 -37.00
CA SER A 186 -42.27 -21.81 -37.94
C SER A 186 -42.61 -20.81 -39.05
N PRO A 187 -42.31 -21.08 -40.33
CA PRO A 187 -42.98 -20.39 -41.41
C PRO A 187 -44.45 -20.82 -41.36
N GLY A 188 -45.33 -19.84 -41.20
CA GLY A 188 -46.77 -20.08 -41.11
C GLY A 188 -47.27 -20.89 -42.30
N LEU A 189 -47.85 -22.05 -42.01
CA LEU A 189 -48.72 -22.76 -42.92
C LEU A 189 -50.03 -23.01 -42.18
N THR A 190 -51.03 -22.27 -42.64
CA THR A 190 -52.47 -22.43 -42.44
C THR A 190 -52.89 -23.82 -41.97
N GLN A 191 -53.41 -23.87 -40.73
CA GLN A 191 -54.27 -24.96 -40.24
C GLN A 191 -55.65 -24.42 -39.84
N GLU A 192 -56.20 -23.51 -40.67
CA GLU A 192 -57.64 -23.59 -40.91
C GLU A 192 -57.91 -24.99 -41.49
N ARG A 193 -58.62 -25.81 -40.72
CA ARG A 193 -58.98 -27.22 -40.93
C ARG A 193 -58.04 -28.21 -40.24
N LEU A 194 -58.33 -28.53 -38.99
CA LEU A 194 -59.20 -29.68 -38.66
C LEU A 194 -59.38 -29.71 -37.14
N ARG A 195 -60.59 -29.28 -36.72
CA ARG A 195 -61.33 -29.64 -35.51
C ARG A 195 -60.58 -30.48 -34.47
N GLU A 196 -60.21 -29.86 -33.35
CA GLU A 196 -60.31 -30.43 -32.00
C GLU A 196 -59.96 -29.33 -30.98
N THR A 197 -60.96 -28.55 -30.62
CA THR A 197 -60.89 -27.54 -29.55
C THR A 197 -61.17 -28.20 -28.21
N LEU A 198 -60.30 -27.98 -27.22
CA LEU A 198 -60.41 -28.44 -25.82
C LEU A 198 -61.54 -27.76 -25.00
N ALA A 199 -62.56 -27.22 -25.67
CA ALA A 199 -63.57 -26.36 -25.08
C ALA A 199 -64.98 -26.99 -24.98
N ASP A 200 -65.13 -28.29 -25.19
CA ASP A 200 -66.40 -28.98 -24.94
C ASP A 200 -66.34 -29.74 -23.60
N GLY A 201 -67.02 -29.18 -22.60
CA GLY A 201 -67.17 -29.74 -21.26
C GLY A 201 -68.05 -31.00 -21.24
N ARG A 202 -67.69 -31.97 -20.39
CA ARG A 202 -68.50 -33.16 -20.14
C ARG A 202 -69.76 -32.81 -19.33
N PRO A 203 -70.95 -33.34 -19.70
CA PRO A 203 -72.17 -33.14 -18.92
C PRO A 203 -72.16 -33.99 -17.64
N GLY A 204 -72.60 -33.39 -16.53
CA GLY A 204 -72.70 -34.03 -15.21
C GLY A 204 -73.89 -35.00 -15.11
N PRO A 205 -73.93 -35.83 -14.04
CA PRO A 205 -74.91 -36.90 -13.92
C PRO A 205 -76.30 -36.39 -13.52
N GLU A 206 -77.32 -37.01 -14.11
CA GLU A 206 -78.74 -36.73 -13.92
C GLU A 206 -79.31 -37.57 -12.76
N HIS A 207 -79.36 -37.07 -11.52
CA HIS A 207 -80.34 -37.53 -10.53
C HIS A 207 -80.59 -36.48 -9.42
N PRO A 208 -81.85 -36.11 -9.13
CA PRO A 208 -82.18 -35.10 -8.13
C PRO A 208 -82.22 -35.68 -6.70
N VAL A 209 -81.67 -34.91 -5.77
CA VAL A 209 -81.60 -35.24 -4.34
C VAL A 209 -82.93 -34.87 -3.68
N SER A 210 -83.88 -35.80 -3.62
CA SER A 210 -85.12 -35.63 -2.86
C SER A 210 -85.71 -37.00 -2.50
N GLU A 211 -85.44 -37.47 -1.28
CA GLU A 211 -86.39 -38.15 -0.37
C GLU A 211 -85.59 -38.71 0.83
N THR A 212 -85.66 -38.09 2.01
CA THR A 212 -86.58 -38.31 3.13
C THR A 212 -86.32 -39.60 3.92
N GLN A 213 -86.44 -39.45 5.25
CA GLN A 213 -86.70 -40.48 6.28
C GLN A 213 -85.45 -41.21 6.80
N ARG A 214 -85.30 -41.48 8.09
CA ARG A 214 -85.99 -41.12 9.34
C ARG A 214 -85.13 -41.72 10.44
#